data_AF-A0A7V2UGQ2-F1
#
_entry.id   AF-A0A7V2UGQ2-F1
#
_cell.length_a   1.000
_cell.length_b   1.000
_cell.length_c   1.000
_cell.angle_alpha   90.00
_cell.angle_beta   90.00
_cell.angle_gamma   90.00
#
_symmetry.space_group_name_H-M   'P 1'
#
loop_
_entity.id
_entity.type
_entity.pdbx_description
1 polymer ?
#
loop_
_entity_poly.entity_id
_entity_poly.type
_entity_poly.pdbx_seq_one_letter_code
_entity_poly.pdbx_strand_id
1 'polypeptide(L)'
;MGSSAENSFVQTNFGGGDRWIGFTDSTATSTIDGFNLATLGTAEFGSTGGAPYPPAGNRGLGWQWVTGEPLTFVQNWGGGEPNDVGGEDAAHLRGDGLWNDHRAGATLGQTDHFLPSIIEYELGAQSLLYALNYHEARSNVGGSITNLAAAEALLALADGDPGLNARRRGYATIINLLGTGGEGHYANNDAFLLGGEDFAVEATGWIFIPSAGNWTFGTNTDDGSRLVIGPFTKADDVLSGPHDHLAVFNFSSAGWYPLRLVFFERGGGDEVELFAAQGSFGSWDSTNFRLVGDTANGGLMVTNVFPEPATLSLLALGGLSILARRRRQR
;
A
#
# COMPACT_ATOMS: atom_id res chain seq x y z
N MET A 1 -7.41 3.11 -11.88
CA MET A 1 -6.84 3.96 -12.96
C MET A 1 -6.63 5.41 -12.48
N GLY A 2 -6.19 5.59 -11.23
CA GLY A 2 -6.06 6.86 -10.53
C GLY A 2 -4.69 7.55 -10.64
N SER A 3 -3.81 7.10 -11.54
CA SER A 3 -2.49 7.70 -11.73
C SER A 3 -1.99 7.63 -13.18
N SER A 4 -1.04 8.49 -13.54
CA SER A 4 -0.36 8.44 -14.84
C SER A 4 0.37 7.11 -15.09
N ALA A 5 0.82 6.45 -14.02
CA ALA A 5 1.48 5.15 -14.07
C ALA A 5 0.49 4.03 -14.44
N GLU A 6 -0.71 4.03 -13.85
CA GLU A 6 -1.76 3.07 -14.19
C GLU A 6 -2.24 3.22 -15.64
N ASN A 7 -2.42 4.47 -16.10
CA ASN A 7 -2.78 4.73 -17.48
C ASN A 7 -1.69 4.22 -18.47
N SER A 8 -0.41 4.42 -18.12
CA SER A 8 0.72 3.90 -18.89
C SER A 8 0.80 2.36 -18.88
N PHE A 9 0.50 1.73 -17.74
CA PHE A 9 0.45 0.27 -17.61
C PHE A 9 -0.61 -0.33 -18.52
N VAL A 10 -1.80 0.26 -18.54
CA VAL A 10 -2.90 -0.19 -19.40
C VAL A 10 -2.50 -0.11 -20.87
N GLN A 11 -1.98 1.03 -21.32
CA GLN A 11 -1.54 1.24 -22.70
C GLN A 11 -0.47 0.23 -23.12
N THR A 12 0.50 -0.04 -22.24
CA THR A 12 1.63 -0.93 -22.54
C THR A 12 1.20 -2.39 -22.62
N ASN A 13 0.29 -2.85 -21.75
CA ASN A 13 -0.01 -4.27 -21.58
C ASN A 13 -1.27 -4.73 -22.33
N PHE A 14 -2.18 -3.82 -22.68
CA PHE A 14 -3.46 -4.17 -23.30
C PHE A 14 -3.61 -3.64 -24.75
N GLY A 15 -2.61 -2.92 -25.27
CA GLY A 15 -2.54 -2.42 -26.64
C GLY A 15 -3.42 -1.19 -26.91
N GLY A 16 -3.27 -0.57 -28.09
CA GLY A 16 -3.88 0.73 -28.45
C GLY A 16 -5.32 0.69 -28.97
N GLY A 17 -6.23 -0.01 -28.28
CA GLY A 17 -7.67 -0.03 -28.62
C GLY A 17 -8.54 0.68 -27.60
N ASP A 18 -9.66 1.25 -28.04
CA ASP A 18 -10.61 1.97 -27.17
C ASP A 18 -11.31 1.02 -26.19
N ARG A 19 -11.39 1.44 -24.93
CA ARG A 19 -11.88 0.59 -23.84
C ARG A 19 -12.69 1.37 -22.82
N TRP A 20 -13.81 0.80 -22.37
CA TRP A 20 -14.55 1.36 -21.24
C TRP A 20 -13.68 1.38 -19.99
N ILE A 21 -13.74 2.48 -19.25
CA ILE A 21 -13.12 2.63 -17.93
C ILE A 21 -14.22 2.93 -16.91
N GLY A 22 -14.03 2.54 -15.65
CA GLY A 22 -15.06 2.56 -14.61
C GLY A 22 -15.46 3.96 -14.11
N PHE A 23 -15.47 4.97 -14.97
CA PHE A 23 -15.64 6.36 -14.60
C PHE A 23 -16.89 6.94 -15.25
N THR A 24 -17.69 7.68 -14.47
CA THR A 24 -18.99 8.19 -14.89
C THR A 24 -19.37 9.44 -14.13
N ASP A 25 -20.10 10.36 -14.75
CA ASP A 25 -20.81 11.46 -14.10
C ASP A 25 -22.33 11.26 -14.12
N SER A 26 -22.80 10.07 -14.52
CA SER A 26 -24.22 9.77 -14.62
C SER A 26 -24.90 9.91 -13.27
N THR A 27 -26.04 10.58 -13.26
CA THR A 27 -26.91 10.67 -12.09
C THR A 27 -28.09 9.69 -12.17
N ALA A 28 -28.11 8.84 -13.20
CA ALA A 28 -29.16 7.87 -13.43
C ALA A 28 -29.15 6.74 -12.39
N THR A 29 -30.28 6.04 -12.29
CA THR A 29 -30.37 4.77 -11.57
C THR A 29 -30.24 3.64 -12.58
N SER A 30 -29.25 2.77 -12.38
CA SER A 30 -29.02 1.59 -13.19
C SER A 30 -30.26 0.70 -13.23
N THR A 31 -30.70 0.38 -14.44
CA THR A 31 -31.82 -0.55 -14.65
C THR A 31 -31.44 -2.02 -14.45
N ILE A 32 -30.15 -2.33 -14.32
CA ILE A 32 -29.67 -3.70 -14.08
C ILE A 32 -29.89 -4.11 -12.62
N ASP A 33 -29.46 -3.26 -11.68
CA ASP A 33 -29.35 -3.58 -10.26
C ASP A 33 -30.02 -2.54 -9.35
N GLY A 34 -30.60 -1.47 -9.92
CA GLY A 34 -31.24 -0.41 -9.17
C GLY A 34 -30.27 0.51 -8.45
N PHE A 35 -28.96 0.42 -8.73
CA PHE A 35 -27.97 1.29 -8.10
C PHE A 35 -28.11 2.73 -8.60
N ASN A 36 -28.29 3.68 -7.69
CA ASN A 36 -28.39 5.10 -8.00
C ASN A 36 -27.00 5.73 -8.01
N LEU A 37 -26.47 6.07 -9.18
CA LEU A 37 -25.11 6.59 -9.33
C LEU A 37 -24.92 7.97 -8.69
N ALA A 38 -26.00 8.77 -8.55
CA ALA A 38 -25.95 10.04 -7.82
C ALA A 38 -25.49 9.88 -6.36
N THR A 39 -25.61 8.69 -5.77
CA THR A 39 -25.14 8.41 -4.40
C THR A 39 -23.61 8.40 -4.27
N LEU A 40 -22.89 8.25 -5.38
CA LEU A 40 -21.43 8.38 -5.44
C LEU A 40 -20.97 9.84 -5.40
N GLY A 41 -21.91 10.80 -5.40
CA GLY A 41 -21.59 12.21 -5.59
C GLY A 41 -21.27 12.55 -7.05
N THR A 42 -21.80 11.77 -8.00
CA THR A 42 -21.77 12.16 -9.41
C THR A 42 -22.63 13.40 -9.63
N ALA A 43 -22.23 14.20 -10.59
CA ALA A 43 -22.99 15.37 -11.00
C ALA A 43 -22.75 15.60 -12.49
N GLU A 44 -23.84 15.66 -13.24
CA GLU A 44 -23.86 15.98 -14.67
C GLU A 44 -23.31 17.40 -14.86
N PHE A 45 -22.03 17.48 -15.22
CA PHE A 45 -21.37 18.72 -15.57
C PHE A 45 -20.93 18.61 -17.02
N GLY A 46 -21.88 18.83 -17.92
CA GLY A 46 -21.61 18.90 -19.36
C GLY A 46 -20.48 19.87 -19.68
N SER A 47 -19.62 19.48 -20.64
CA SER A 47 -18.44 20.20 -21.13
C SER A 47 -17.66 21.04 -20.10
N THR A 48 -16.63 20.45 -19.49
CA THR A 48 -15.60 21.27 -18.82
C THR A 48 -14.62 21.93 -19.83
N GLY A 49 -14.79 21.63 -21.13
CA GLY A 49 -13.88 22.01 -22.22
C GLY A 49 -14.28 23.26 -23.04
N GLY A 50 -15.42 23.89 -22.80
CA GLY A 50 -15.95 24.97 -23.66
C GLY A 50 -15.60 26.42 -23.26
N ALA A 51 -15.08 26.67 -22.05
CA ALA A 51 -14.63 28.00 -21.64
C ALA A 51 -13.13 28.17 -21.95
N PRO A 52 -12.65 29.39 -22.29
CA PRO A 52 -11.22 29.65 -22.42
C PRO A 52 -10.58 29.42 -21.05
N TYR A 53 -10.02 28.21 -20.85
CA TYR A 53 -9.47 27.74 -19.59
C TYR A 53 -10.38 28.00 -18.38
N PRO A 54 -11.08 27.00 -17.81
CA PRO A 54 -11.32 27.12 -16.38
C PRO A 54 -9.93 27.18 -15.71
N PRO A 55 -9.76 27.91 -14.59
CA PRO A 55 -8.49 27.98 -13.88
C PRO A 55 -7.96 26.56 -13.68
N ALA A 56 -6.67 26.36 -13.95
CA ALA A 56 -6.00 25.07 -13.90
C ALA A 56 -6.45 24.24 -12.68
N GLY A 57 -7.13 23.12 -12.91
CA GLY A 57 -7.47 22.20 -11.81
C GLY A 57 -8.58 21.19 -12.08
N ASN A 58 -9.59 21.50 -12.89
CA ASN A 58 -10.91 20.87 -12.69
C ASN A 58 -11.57 20.31 -13.97
N ARG A 59 -10.81 19.75 -14.94
CA ARG A 59 -11.41 18.95 -16.03
C ARG A 59 -11.98 17.66 -15.45
N GLY A 60 -13.27 17.38 -15.64
CA GLY A 60 -13.93 16.19 -15.08
C GLY A 60 -14.46 16.34 -13.64
N LEU A 61 -14.77 17.56 -13.18
CA LEU A 61 -15.57 17.73 -11.96
C LEU A 61 -16.93 17.02 -12.08
N GLY A 62 -17.34 16.34 -11.02
CA GLY A 62 -18.61 15.59 -10.95
C GLY A 62 -18.56 14.19 -11.52
N TRP A 63 -17.46 13.82 -12.17
CA TRP A 63 -17.20 12.44 -12.52
C TRP A 63 -16.67 11.67 -11.29
N GLN A 64 -17.15 10.44 -11.12
CA GLN A 64 -16.79 9.53 -10.04
C GLN A 64 -16.47 8.15 -10.60
N TRP A 65 -15.62 7.41 -9.89
CA TRP A 65 -15.49 5.99 -10.15
C TRP A 65 -16.77 5.27 -9.75
N VAL A 66 -17.22 4.31 -10.56
CA VAL A 66 -18.40 3.47 -10.27
C VAL A 66 -18.24 2.65 -8.98
N THR A 67 -17.00 2.51 -8.52
CA THR A 67 -16.58 1.86 -7.27
C THR A 67 -16.60 2.80 -6.06
N GLY A 68 -16.75 4.12 -6.26
CA GLY A 68 -16.99 5.13 -5.23
C GLY A 68 -15.75 5.72 -4.55
N GLU A 69 -14.56 5.36 -5.00
CA GLU A 69 -13.30 5.93 -4.52
C GLU A 69 -13.11 7.38 -5.01
N PRO A 70 -12.42 8.23 -4.21
CA PRO A 70 -12.15 9.60 -4.60
C PRO A 70 -11.30 9.68 -5.87
N LEU A 71 -11.74 10.52 -6.79
CA LEU A 71 -10.98 10.83 -7.98
C LEU A 71 -9.80 11.76 -7.64
N THR A 72 -8.58 11.21 -7.57
CA THR A 72 -7.36 11.96 -7.24
C THR A 72 -6.59 12.45 -8.47
N PHE A 73 -6.93 11.94 -9.66
CA PHE A 73 -6.31 12.30 -10.93
C PHE A 73 -7.37 12.50 -12.02
N VAL A 74 -7.47 13.74 -12.52
CA VAL A 74 -8.56 14.17 -13.41
C VAL A 74 -8.07 14.68 -14.78
N GLN A 75 -6.77 14.54 -15.06
CA GLN A 75 -6.11 15.38 -16.07
C GLN A 75 -5.77 14.66 -17.37
N ASN A 76 -6.27 13.44 -17.59
CA ASN A 76 -5.93 12.63 -18.76
C ASN A 76 -6.97 12.70 -19.90
N TRP A 77 -7.92 13.62 -19.81
CA TRP A 77 -8.88 13.90 -20.87
C TRP A 77 -8.20 14.40 -22.15
N GLY A 78 -8.71 13.92 -23.29
CA GLY A 78 -8.32 14.38 -24.61
C GLY A 78 -8.54 15.87 -24.82
N GLY A 79 -7.90 16.44 -25.84
CA GLY A 79 -8.13 17.84 -26.20
C GLY A 79 -9.59 18.05 -26.60
N GLY A 80 -10.36 18.78 -25.78
CA GLY A 80 -11.79 19.01 -25.99
C GLY A 80 -12.70 18.24 -25.02
N GLU A 81 -12.16 17.23 -24.33
CA GLU A 81 -12.93 16.33 -23.46
C GLU A 81 -12.86 16.71 -21.97
N PRO A 82 -13.84 16.29 -21.14
CA PRO A 82 -15.13 15.73 -21.55
C PRO A 82 -16.02 16.80 -22.22
N ASN A 83 -16.75 16.42 -23.25
CA ASN A 83 -17.51 17.35 -24.11
C ASN A 83 -19.04 17.22 -23.99
N ASP A 84 -19.53 16.14 -23.40
CA ASP A 84 -20.92 15.78 -23.17
C ASP A 84 -21.80 15.82 -24.45
N VAL A 85 -21.22 15.44 -25.58
CA VAL A 85 -21.89 15.54 -26.88
C VAL A 85 -22.97 14.46 -27.01
N GLY A 86 -24.19 14.87 -26.72
CA GLY A 86 -25.37 14.00 -26.79
C GLY A 86 -25.67 13.28 -25.49
N GLY A 87 -25.25 13.84 -24.34
CA GLY A 87 -25.43 13.27 -23.01
C GLY A 87 -24.54 12.06 -22.88
N GLU A 88 -23.26 12.24 -22.61
CA GLU A 88 -22.24 11.18 -22.62
C GLU A 88 -21.67 10.95 -21.22
N ASP A 89 -22.20 9.97 -20.49
CA ASP A 89 -21.90 9.85 -19.06
C ASP A 89 -20.87 8.77 -18.68
N ALA A 90 -20.20 8.14 -19.64
CA ALA A 90 -19.19 7.11 -19.37
C ALA A 90 -17.87 7.44 -20.03
N ALA A 91 -16.77 7.29 -19.29
CA ALA A 91 -15.47 7.53 -19.88
C ALA A 91 -14.95 6.26 -20.56
N HIS A 92 -14.26 6.45 -21.68
CA HIS A 92 -13.44 5.43 -22.29
C HIS A 92 -11.98 5.90 -22.42
N LEU A 93 -11.05 4.96 -22.32
CA LEU A 93 -9.65 5.17 -22.66
C LEU A 93 -9.49 4.92 -24.16
N ARG A 94 -8.96 5.91 -24.88
CA ARG A 94 -8.68 5.80 -26.30
C ARG A 94 -7.35 5.12 -26.58
N GLY A 95 -7.17 4.64 -27.80
CA GLY A 95 -5.91 4.04 -28.27
C GLY A 95 -4.68 4.97 -28.21
N ASP A 96 -4.86 6.29 -28.07
CA ASP A 96 -3.78 7.27 -27.92
C ASP A 96 -3.41 7.59 -26.46
N GLY A 97 -4.03 6.91 -25.49
CA GLY A 97 -3.74 7.12 -24.06
C GLY A 97 -4.59 8.17 -23.39
N LEU A 98 -5.44 8.92 -24.12
CA LEU A 98 -6.27 9.97 -23.57
C LEU A 98 -7.70 9.46 -23.30
N TRP A 99 -8.38 10.09 -22.35
CA TRP A 99 -9.78 9.79 -22.04
C TRP A 99 -10.71 10.59 -22.94
N ASN A 100 -11.86 10.02 -23.24
CA ASN A 100 -12.99 10.69 -23.87
C ASN A 100 -14.27 10.21 -23.19
N ASP A 101 -15.26 11.08 -23.10
CA ASP A 101 -16.58 10.73 -22.61
C ASP A 101 -17.41 10.17 -23.75
N HIS A 102 -18.30 9.25 -23.41
CA HIS A 102 -19.14 8.56 -24.36
C HIS A 102 -20.41 8.06 -23.65
N ARG A 103 -21.45 7.81 -24.43
CA ARG A 103 -22.72 7.24 -23.95
C ARG A 103 -22.53 5.95 -23.13
N ALA A 104 -23.02 5.94 -21.90
CA ALA A 104 -22.95 4.86 -20.92
C ALA A 104 -23.90 3.68 -21.18
N GLY A 105 -24.78 3.80 -22.18
CA GLY A 105 -25.63 2.73 -22.68
C GLY A 105 -27.06 2.74 -22.14
N ALA A 106 -27.88 1.81 -22.66
CA ALA A 106 -29.33 1.80 -22.44
C ALA A 106 -29.72 1.56 -20.99
N THR A 107 -28.83 0.93 -20.22
CA THR A 107 -29.07 0.64 -18.81
C THR A 107 -29.04 1.88 -17.93
N LEU A 108 -28.47 2.97 -18.44
CA LEU A 108 -28.44 4.32 -17.86
C LEU A 108 -29.22 5.34 -18.69
N GLY A 109 -30.04 4.88 -19.65
CA GLY A 109 -30.92 5.74 -20.45
C GLY A 109 -30.28 6.36 -21.70
N GLN A 110 -29.09 5.92 -22.10
CA GLN A 110 -28.38 6.37 -23.30
C GLN A 110 -28.36 5.30 -24.40
N THR A 111 -27.90 5.59 -25.61
CA THR A 111 -27.80 4.56 -26.65
C THR A 111 -26.60 3.65 -26.40
N ASP A 112 -26.75 2.34 -26.64
CA ASP A 112 -25.67 1.36 -26.45
C ASP A 112 -24.45 1.63 -27.33
N HIS A 113 -23.27 1.49 -26.71
CA HIS A 113 -21.98 1.48 -27.39
C HIS A 113 -21.10 0.38 -26.80
N PHE A 114 -20.60 -0.52 -27.66
CA PHE A 114 -19.93 -1.74 -27.24
C PHE A 114 -18.43 -1.62 -27.41
N LEU A 115 -17.74 -1.35 -26.31
CA LEU A 115 -16.28 -1.42 -26.21
C LEU A 115 -15.88 -2.54 -25.24
N PRO A 116 -14.70 -3.15 -25.43
CA PRO A 116 -14.11 -3.97 -24.38
C PRO A 116 -13.93 -3.10 -23.13
N SER A 117 -14.33 -3.59 -21.95
CA SER A 117 -14.09 -2.89 -20.70
C SER A 117 -12.75 -3.29 -20.09
N ILE A 118 -12.06 -2.32 -19.52
CA ILE A 118 -11.13 -2.58 -18.42
C ILE A 118 -11.97 -2.43 -17.17
N ILE A 119 -12.37 -3.57 -16.62
CA ILE A 119 -12.85 -3.58 -15.24
C ILE A 119 -11.60 -3.30 -14.42
N GLU A 120 -11.62 -2.18 -13.70
CA GLU A 120 -10.72 -1.98 -12.60
C GLU A 120 -11.00 -3.08 -11.59
N TYR A 121 -10.18 -4.13 -11.65
CA TYR A 121 -9.91 -4.93 -10.49
C TYR A 121 -8.71 -4.27 -9.84
N GLU A 122 -8.87 -3.81 -8.60
CA GLU A 122 -7.75 -3.92 -7.68
C GLU A 122 -7.28 -5.37 -7.81
N LEU A 123 -6.05 -5.58 -8.29
CA LEU A 123 -5.40 -6.87 -8.06
C LEU A 123 -5.31 -6.94 -6.54
N GLY A 124 -6.32 -7.50 -5.89
CA GLY A 124 -6.27 -7.94 -4.51
C GLY A 124 -5.21 -9.02 -4.28
N ALA A 125 -4.19 -9.13 -5.15
CA ALA A 125 -2.84 -9.43 -4.74
C ALA A 125 -2.44 -8.38 -3.69
N GLN A 126 -2.95 -8.56 -2.48
CA GLN A 126 -2.38 -8.00 -1.28
C GLN A 126 -0.89 -8.22 -1.42
N SER A 127 -0.13 -7.15 -1.62
CA SER A 127 1.28 -7.16 -1.31
C SER A 127 1.31 -7.37 0.20
N LEU A 128 1.41 -8.64 0.60
CA LEU A 128 1.61 -9.07 1.98
C LEU A 128 3.04 -8.75 2.39
N LEU A 129 3.38 -7.47 2.29
CA LEU A 129 4.73 -6.94 2.29
C LEU A 129 4.80 -5.71 3.18
N TYR A 130 5.92 -5.55 3.84
CA TYR A 130 6.40 -4.26 4.32
C TYR A 130 6.97 -3.46 3.15
N ALA A 131 6.81 -2.14 3.16
CA ALA A 131 7.63 -1.22 2.38
C ALA A 131 8.87 -0.85 3.21
N LEU A 132 10.06 -1.04 2.65
CA LEU A 132 11.33 -0.79 3.32
C LEU A 132 12.03 0.44 2.75
N ASN A 133 12.60 1.27 3.62
CA ASN A 133 13.47 2.39 3.28
C ASN A 133 14.74 2.30 4.12
N TYR A 134 15.90 2.24 3.45
CA TYR A 134 17.22 2.07 4.06
C TYR A 134 18.06 3.30 3.80
N HIS A 135 18.67 3.84 4.84
CA HIS A 135 19.59 4.96 4.75
C HIS A 135 20.88 4.58 5.48
N GLU A 136 22.02 4.67 4.79
CA GLU A 136 23.35 4.46 5.36
C GLU A 136 24.03 5.81 5.52
N ALA A 137 24.52 6.12 6.73
CA ALA A 137 25.20 7.36 7.01
C ALA A 137 26.59 7.38 6.39
N ARG A 138 26.99 8.53 5.86
CA ARG A 138 28.37 8.76 5.46
C ARG A 138 29.19 9.13 6.71
N SER A 139 30.00 8.22 7.21
CA SER A 139 30.62 8.31 8.56
C SER A 139 31.40 9.61 8.84
N ASN A 140 31.94 10.29 7.83
CA ASN A 140 32.68 11.55 8.00
C ASN A 140 31.79 12.82 7.96
N VAL A 141 30.50 12.71 7.66
CA VAL A 141 29.56 13.84 7.54
C VAL A 141 28.26 13.58 8.30
N GLY A 142 27.63 12.42 8.07
CA GLY A 142 26.37 12.02 8.72
C GLY A 142 26.52 11.61 10.18
N GLY A 143 27.75 11.34 10.64
CA GLY A 143 28.03 10.90 12.00
C GLY A 143 27.63 9.44 12.26
N SER A 144 27.74 9.03 13.52
CA SER A 144 27.43 7.67 13.96
C SER A 144 26.00 7.55 14.47
N ILE A 145 25.33 6.45 14.14
CA ILE A 145 23.91 6.23 14.48
C ILE A 145 23.79 5.56 15.83
N THR A 146 24.00 6.32 16.90
CA THR A 146 24.13 5.78 18.27
C THR A 146 22.82 5.70 19.06
N ASN A 147 21.70 6.10 18.46
CA ASN A 147 20.37 6.11 19.08
C ASN A 147 19.27 6.33 18.04
N LEU A 148 18.02 6.11 18.46
CA LEU A 148 16.81 6.32 17.68
C LEU A 148 16.67 7.75 17.15
N ALA A 149 17.11 8.77 17.90
CA ALA A 149 17.02 10.15 17.42
C ALA A 149 17.94 10.40 16.22
N ALA A 150 19.15 9.82 16.22
CA ALA A 150 20.07 9.86 15.09
C ALA A 150 19.51 9.05 13.90
N ALA A 151 18.93 7.87 14.16
CA ALA A 151 18.32 7.04 13.13
C ALA A 151 17.15 7.76 12.42
N GLU A 152 16.27 8.39 13.19
CA GLU A 152 15.16 9.18 12.63
C GLU A 152 15.66 10.40 11.84
N ALA A 153 16.69 11.08 12.32
CA ALA A 153 17.30 12.19 11.58
C ALA A 153 17.91 11.71 10.25
N LEU A 154 18.56 10.54 10.23
CA LEU A 154 19.10 9.93 9.03
C LEU A 154 18.01 9.55 8.02
N LEU A 155 16.93 8.92 8.49
CA LEU A 155 15.78 8.52 7.66
C LEU A 155 15.02 9.72 7.09
N ALA A 156 15.10 10.88 7.74
CA ALA A 156 14.49 12.13 7.27
C ALA A 156 15.29 12.83 6.14
N LEU A 157 16.54 12.42 5.88
CA LEU A 157 17.37 13.04 4.84
C LEU A 157 16.80 12.79 3.44
N ALA A 158 16.87 13.81 2.59
CA ALA A 158 16.41 13.74 1.21
C ALA A 158 17.41 13.02 0.30
N ASP A 159 16.94 12.58 -0.88
CA ASP A 159 17.81 11.98 -1.89
C ASP A 159 18.94 12.93 -2.32
N GLY A 160 20.17 12.45 -2.26
CA GLY A 160 21.37 13.22 -2.62
C GLY A 160 21.95 14.07 -1.48
N ASP A 161 21.39 14.00 -0.27
CA ASP A 161 21.96 14.67 0.90
C ASP A 161 23.42 14.23 1.14
N PRO A 162 24.37 15.16 1.41
CA PRO A 162 25.77 14.81 1.62
C PRO A 162 26.05 13.93 2.85
N GLY A 163 25.09 13.85 3.79
CA GLY A 163 25.13 12.95 4.94
C GLY A 163 24.82 11.49 4.62
N LEU A 164 24.30 11.18 3.43
CA LEU A 164 24.02 9.81 2.99
C LEU A 164 25.20 9.20 2.22
N ASN A 165 25.60 7.99 2.62
CA ASN A 165 26.48 7.15 1.80
C ASN A 165 25.66 6.43 0.73
N ALA A 166 24.58 5.79 1.14
CA ALA A 166 23.68 5.07 0.26
C ALA A 166 22.24 5.13 0.77
N ARG A 167 21.32 4.92 -0.18
CA ARG A 167 19.90 4.73 0.08
C ARG A 167 19.36 3.58 -0.77
N ARG A 168 18.45 2.78 -0.21
CA ARG A 168 17.69 1.77 -0.95
C ARG A 168 16.24 1.74 -0.49
N ARG A 169 15.37 1.32 -1.40
CA ARG A 169 13.98 0.98 -1.10
C ARG A 169 13.73 -0.46 -1.54
N GLY A 170 12.84 -1.14 -0.85
CA GLY A 170 12.46 -2.50 -1.20
C GLY A 170 11.20 -2.94 -0.49
N TYR A 171 10.96 -4.24 -0.54
CA TYR A 171 9.82 -4.88 0.09
C TYR A 171 10.26 -6.19 0.72
N ALA A 172 9.60 -6.57 1.82
CA ALA A 172 9.82 -7.87 2.46
C ALA A 172 8.49 -8.43 2.96
N THR A 173 8.30 -9.75 2.94
CA THR A 173 7.10 -10.40 3.51
C THR A 173 7.17 -10.51 5.02
N ILE A 174 8.37 -10.56 5.57
CA ILE A 174 8.69 -10.67 7.00
C ILE A 174 9.85 -9.72 7.32
N ILE A 175 9.98 -9.33 8.57
CA ILE A 175 11.22 -8.73 9.07
C ILE A 175 11.97 -9.83 9.81
N ASN A 176 12.93 -10.44 9.11
CA ASN A 176 13.87 -11.44 9.62
C ASN A 176 15.19 -11.22 8.88
N LEU A 177 15.91 -10.17 9.25
CA LEU A 177 17.07 -9.67 8.53
C LEU A 177 18.34 -9.93 9.32
N LEU A 178 19.38 -10.45 8.65
CA LEU A 178 20.70 -10.65 9.23
C LEU A 178 21.76 -10.24 8.21
N GLY A 179 22.74 -9.44 8.62
CA GLY A 179 23.94 -9.22 7.83
C GLY A 179 25.08 -10.09 8.36
N THR A 180 25.61 -9.74 9.54
CA THR A 180 26.71 -10.44 10.20
C THR A 180 26.52 -10.50 11.72
N GLY A 181 27.31 -11.31 12.42
CA GLY A 181 27.24 -11.40 13.88
C GLY A 181 26.29 -12.50 14.38
N GLY A 182 25.60 -12.23 15.49
CA GLY A 182 24.68 -13.17 16.10
C GLY A 182 23.31 -13.14 15.42
N GLU A 183 22.63 -14.29 15.41
CA GLU A 183 21.28 -14.45 14.84
C GLU A 183 20.22 -14.34 15.94
N GLY A 184 19.02 -13.92 15.54
CA GLY A 184 17.83 -13.93 16.37
C GLY A 184 17.22 -15.33 16.56
N HIS A 185 15.90 -15.38 16.76
CA HIS A 185 15.18 -16.62 17.09
C HIS A 185 14.73 -17.44 15.89
N TYR A 186 14.65 -16.85 14.70
CA TYR A 186 14.05 -17.45 13.51
C TYR A 186 15.10 -17.66 12.40
N ALA A 187 15.30 -18.93 12.04
CA ALA A 187 16.19 -19.27 10.92
C ALA A 187 15.65 -18.80 9.56
N ASN A 188 16.51 -18.89 8.54
CA ASN A 188 16.25 -18.47 7.14
C ASN A 188 16.15 -16.95 6.99
N ASN A 189 17.19 -16.25 7.44
CA ASN A 189 17.27 -14.80 7.34
C ASN A 189 17.37 -14.32 5.90
N ASP A 190 16.70 -13.20 5.64
CA ASP A 190 16.96 -12.39 4.46
C ASP A 190 18.18 -11.48 4.72
N ALA A 191 18.92 -11.16 3.66
CA ALA A 191 20.00 -10.20 3.76
C ALA A 191 19.44 -8.76 3.77
N PHE A 192 20.08 -7.86 4.51
CA PHE A 192 19.79 -6.44 4.40
C PHE A 192 20.06 -5.94 2.96
N LEU A 193 19.23 -4.99 2.49
CA LEU A 193 19.39 -4.38 1.16
C LEU A 193 20.57 -3.40 1.09
N LEU A 194 20.99 -2.91 2.25
CA LEU A 194 22.21 -2.16 2.51
C LEU A 194 22.79 -2.71 3.82
N GLY A 195 24.07 -3.06 3.81
CA GLY A 195 24.81 -3.45 5.01
C GLY A 195 26.03 -2.54 5.17
N GLY A 196 26.71 -2.67 6.31
CA GLY A 196 27.77 -1.76 6.71
C GLY A 196 27.49 -1.23 8.11
N GLU A 197 28.19 -0.17 8.50
CA GLU A 197 28.02 0.43 9.81
C GLU A 197 27.23 1.73 9.70
N ASP A 198 26.57 2.14 10.78
CA ASP A 198 25.86 3.42 10.86
C ASP A 198 24.72 3.54 9.83
N PHE A 199 23.75 2.62 9.89
CA PHE A 199 22.57 2.68 9.02
C PHE A 199 21.26 2.59 9.80
N ALA A 200 20.17 2.95 9.13
CA ALA A 200 18.82 2.81 9.66
C ALA A 200 17.89 2.23 8.60
N VAL A 201 16.94 1.42 9.07
CA VAL A 201 15.90 0.79 8.26
C VAL A 201 14.54 1.20 8.79
N GLU A 202 13.68 1.68 7.91
CA GLU A 202 12.28 1.91 8.18
C GLU A 202 11.44 0.88 7.41
N ALA A 203 10.67 0.08 8.15
CA ALA A 203 9.66 -0.82 7.60
C ALA A 203 8.26 -0.27 7.92
N THR A 204 7.45 -0.05 6.88
CA THR A 204 6.09 0.49 7.00
C THR A 204 5.04 -0.43 6.39
N GLY A 205 3.84 -0.38 6.94
CA GLY A 205 2.68 -1.08 6.40
C GLY A 205 1.46 -0.93 7.30
N TRP A 206 0.52 -1.84 7.13
CA TRP A 206 -0.67 -2.03 7.94
C TRP A 206 -0.67 -3.45 8.46
N ILE A 207 -0.90 -3.63 9.75
CA ILE A 207 -1.00 -4.94 10.39
C ILE A 207 -2.46 -5.24 10.73
N PHE A 208 -2.91 -6.46 10.46
CA PHE A 208 -4.23 -6.91 10.86
C PHE A 208 -4.20 -7.58 12.22
N ILE A 209 -4.94 -7.02 13.17
CA ILE A 209 -5.16 -7.61 14.49
C ILE A 209 -6.49 -8.37 14.47
N PRO A 210 -6.49 -9.71 14.57
CA PRO A 210 -7.69 -10.51 14.31
C PRO A 210 -8.73 -10.48 15.45
N SER A 211 -8.34 -10.08 16.65
CA SER A 211 -9.25 -9.95 17.79
C SER A 211 -8.78 -8.89 18.79
N ALA A 212 -9.74 -8.26 19.45
CA ALA A 212 -9.48 -7.35 20.57
C ALA A 212 -8.78 -8.09 21.72
N GLY A 213 -8.13 -7.33 22.59
CA GLY A 213 -7.41 -7.84 23.75
C GLY A 213 -5.91 -7.62 23.67
N ASN A 214 -5.18 -8.33 24.53
CA ASN A 214 -3.74 -8.19 24.64
C ASN A 214 -3.05 -8.94 23.50
N TRP A 215 -2.06 -8.27 22.92
CA TRP A 215 -1.09 -8.83 21.99
C TRP A 215 0.30 -8.42 22.46
N THR A 216 1.23 -9.36 22.50
CA THR A 216 2.62 -9.07 22.80
C THR A 216 3.40 -8.97 21.48
N PHE A 217 4.09 -7.86 21.29
CA PHE A 217 5.00 -7.64 20.16
C PHE A 217 6.42 -7.58 20.69
N GLY A 218 7.33 -8.28 20.01
CA GLY A 218 8.75 -8.23 20.31
C GLY A 218 9.59 -8.03 19.07
N THR A 219 10.79 -7.54 19.32
CA THR A 219 11.87 -7.43 18.35
C THR A 219 13.10 -8.11 18.95
N ASN A 220 13.85 -8.83 18.13
CA ASN A 220 15.24 -9.16 18.44
C ASN A 220 16.11 -8.28 17.54
N THR A 221 17.04 -7.52 18.10
CA THR A 221 17.86 -6.57 17.33
C THR A 221 19.29 -6.48 17.81
N ASP A 222 20.17 -6.21 16.86
CA ASP A 222 21.54 -5.73 17.01
C ASP A 222 21.68 -4.55 16.04
N ASP A 223 21.61 -3.27 16.44
CA ASP A 223 21.42 -2.73 17.80
C ASP A 223 19.94 -2.53 18.22
N GLY A 224 19.37 -1.33 18.02
CA GLY A 224 18.14 -0.88 18.68
C GLY A 224 16.98 -0.62 17.70
N SER A 225 15.77 -0.46 18.23
CA SER A 225 14.58 -0.31 17.39
C SER A 225 13.41 0.43 18.03
N ARG A 226 12.49 0.91 17.20
CA ARG A 226 11.21 1.47 17.61
C ARG A 226 10.08 0.95 16.75
N LEU A 227 9.14 0.26 17.38
CA LEU A 227 7.90 -0.21 16.77
C LEU A 227 6.75 0.69 17.18
N VAL A 228 6.01 1.19 16.20
CA VAL A 228 4.74 1.91 16.36
C VAL A 228 3.64 1.12 15.67
N ILE A 229 2.56 0.82 16.38
CA ILE A 229 1.36 0.18 15.83
C ILE A 229 0.12 0.97 16.28
N GLY A 230 -0.49 1.72 15.36
CA GLY A 230 -1.59 2.62 15.70
C GLY A 230 -1.19 3.60 16.82
N PRO A 231 -1.88 3.60 17.98
CA PRO A 231 -1.53 4.46 19.11
C PRO A 231 -0.41 3.89 20.00
N PHE A 232 0.05 2.67 19.76
CA PHE A 232 1.01 1.99 20.63
C PHE A 232 2.44 2.19 20.16
N THR A 233 3.36 2.29 21.11
CA THR A 233 4.80 2.42 20.84
C THR A 233 5.61 1.51 21.77
N LYS A 234 6.64 0.89 21.21
CA LYS A 234 7.71 0.16 21.90
C LYS A 234 9.02 0.71 21.37
N ALA A 235 9.86 1.26 22.24
CA ALA A 235 11.15 1.83 21.86
C ALA A 235 12.26 1.18 22.67
N ASP A 236 13.31 0.80 21.97
CA ASP A 236 14.55 0.24 22.47
C ASP A 236 15.70 1.06 21.90
N ASP A 237 16.33 1.85 22.77
CA ASP A 237 17.34 2.84 22.40
C ASP A 237 18.70 2.47 23.00
N VAL A 238 19.07 1.21 22.77
CA VAL A 238 20.25 0.56 23.37
C VAL A 238 21.23 0.18 22.26
N LEU A 239 22.53 0.30 22.57
CA LEU A 239 23.61 -0.29 21.78
C LEU A 239 23.98 -1.63 22.40
N SER A 240 23.73 -2.70 21.67
CA SER A 240 23.91 -4.08 22.14
C SER A 240 23.86 -5.04 20.97
N GLY A 241 24.62 -6.13 21.11
CA GLY A 241 24.39 -7.35 20.32
C GLY A 241 22.95 -7.88 20.45
N PRO A 242 22.62 -8.97 19.72
CA PRO A 242 21.25 -9.44 19.56
C PRO A 242 20.53 -9.63 20.91
N HIS A 243 19.40 -8.97 21.07
CA HIS A 243 18.60 -9.03 22.29
C HIS A 243 17.12 -8.77 22.05
N ASP A 244 16.29 -9.37 22.92
CA ASP A 244 14.84 -9.22 22.90
C ASP A 244 14.38 -7.95 23.60
N HIS A 245 13.46 -7.23 22.96
CA HIS A 245 12.63 -6.21 23.61
C HIS A 245 11.14 -6.40 23.29
N LEU A 246 10.32 -6.59 24.33
CA LEU A 246 8.90 -6.94 24.20
C LEU A 246 7.98 -5.89 24.86
N ALA A 247 6.80 -5.70 24.28
CA ALA A 247 5.74 -4.90 24.87
C ALA A 247 4.36 -5.53 24.64
N VAL A 248 3.47 -5.39 25.63
CA VAL A 248 2.07 -5.80 25.54
C VAL A 248 1.22 -4.60 25.13
N PHE A 249 0.48 -4.74 24.04
CA PHE A 249 -0.49 -3.76 23.55
C PHE A 249 -1.91 -4.30 23.70
N ASN A 250 -2.83 -3.48 24.23
CA ASN A 250 -4.24 -3.85 24.40
C ASN A 250 -5.10 -3.20 23.31
N PHE A 251 -5.49 -3.99 22.31
CA PHE A 251 -6.33 -3.50 21.21
C PHE A 251 -7.81 -3.55 21.61
N SER A 252 -8.52 -2.44 21.44
CA SER A 252 -9.95 -2.35 21.76
C SER A 252 -10.86 -3.10 20.77
N SER A 253 -10.36 -3.39 19.58
CA SER A 253 -11.10 -4.02 18.48
C SER A 253 -10.16 -4.82 17.59
N ALA A 254 -10.70 -5.80 16.87
CA ALA A 254 -10.04 -6.32 15.69
C ALA A 254 -9.98 -5.23 14.61
N GLY A 255 -8.99 -5.28 13.73
CA GLY A 255 -8.89 -4.34 12.61
C GLY A 255 -7.48 -4.13 12.11
N TRP A 256 -7.37 -3.25 11.11
CA TRP A 256 -6.09 -2.82 10.56
C TRP A 256 -5.55 -1.63 11.33
N TYR A 257 -4.27 -1.69 11.66
CA TYR A 257 -3.54 -0.64 12.34
C TYR A 257 -2.30 -0.27 11.53
N PRO A 258 -1.95 1.01 11.41
CA PRO A 258 -0.72 1.39 10.73
C PRO A 258 0.46 0.90 11.56
N LEU A 259 1.46 0.31 10.89
CA LEU A 259 2.67 -0.22 11.47
C LEU A 259 3.88 0.52 10.91
N ARG A 260 4.78 0.93 11.81
CA ARG A 260 6.10 1.46 11.47
C ARG A 260 7.13 0.87 12.42
N LEU A 261 8.12 0.18 11.89
CA LEU A 261 9.30 -0.26 12.61
C LEU A 261 10.50 0.53 12.11
N VAL A 262 11.24 1.16 13.01
CA VAL A 262 12.56 1.72 12.75
C VAL A 262 13.59 0.85 13.46
N PHE A 263 14.61 0.42 12.74
CA PHE A 263 15.79 -0.27 13.24
C PHE A 263 17.01 0.59 12.95
N PHE A 264 18.01 0.57 13.83
CA PHE A 264 19.28 1.21 13.59
C PHE A 264 20.44 0.32 13.98
N GLU A 265 21.54 0.47 13.24
CA GLU A 265 22.77 -0.29 13.43
C GLU A 265 23.95 0.64 13.70
N ARG A 266 24.76 0.25 14.70
CA ARG A 266 25.99 0.91 15.11
C ARG A 266 27.09 -0.09 15.46
N GLY A 267 27.82 -0.52 14.43
CA GLY A 267 29.13 -1.09 14.65
C GLY A 267 29.05 -2.55 15.06
N GLY A 268 29.51 -3.46 14.20
CA GLY A 268 29.70 -4.86 14.59
C GLY A 268 28.78 -5.81 13.84
N GLY A 269 27.91 -6.50 14.59
CA GLY A 269 26.89 -7.39 14.02
C GLY A 269 25.63 -6.61 13.74
N ASP A 270 24.78 -7.11 12.84
CA ASP A 270 23.54 -6.43 12.47
C ASP A 270 22.42 -7.45 12.24
N GLU A 271 21.31 -7.30 12.98
CA GLU A 271 20.13 -8.16 12.84
C GLU A 271 18.84 -7.46 13.28
N VAL A 272 17.72 -7.80 12.63
CA VAL A 272 16.39 -7.42 13.12
C VAL A 272 15.31 -8.46 12.80
N GLU A 273 14.56 -8.82 13.84
CA GLU A 273 13.33 -9.60 13.78
C GLU A 273 12.12 -8.81 14.28
N LEU A 274 10.94 -9.07 13.71
CA LEU A 274 9.66 -8.63 14.28
C LEU A 274 8.72 -9.81 14.48
N PHE A 275 8.33 -10.06 15.72
CA PHE A 275 7.46 -11.16 16.09
C PHE A 275 6.32 -10.75 17.01
N ALA A 276 5.25 -11.55 17.03
CA ALA A 276 4.09 -11.29 17.88
C ALA A 276 3.41 -12.59 18.36
N ALA A 277 2.67 -12.47 19.45
CA ALA A 277 1.78 -13.50 19.97
C ALA A 277 0.53 -12.88 20.61
N GLN A 278 -0.60 -13.56 20.53
CA GLN A 278 -1.81 -13.15 21.24
C GLN A 278 -1.68 -13.46 22.73
N GLY A 279 -1.92 -12.46 23.59
CA GLY A 279 -1.80 -12.58 25.04
C GLY A 279 -0.77 -11.62 25.63
N SER A 280 -0.38 -11.90 26.87
CA SER A 280 0.59 -11.12 27.64
C SER A 280 1.75 -12.01 28.04
N PHE A 281 2.90 -11.79 27.41
CA PHE A 281 4.11 -12.55 27.64
C PHE A 281 5.25 -11.62 28.10
N GLY A 282 6.08 -12.10 29.01
CA GLY A 282 7.24 -11.36 29.53
C GLY A 282 8.56 -11.72 28.84
N SER A 283 8.58 -12.76 28.01
CA SER A 283 9.75 -13.24 27.27
C SER A 283 9.29 -13.93 25.99
N TRP A 284 10.17 -14.02 25.00
CA TRP A 284 9.93 -14.82 23.82
C TRP A 284 9.84 -16.31 24.17
N ASP A 285 9.02 -17.04 23.41
CA ASP A 285 9.01 -18.50 23.39
C ASP A 285 8.57 -19.01 22.00
N SER A 286 9.16 -20.12 21.55
CA SER A 286 8.88 -20.69 20.22
C SER A 286 7.48 -21.29 20.08
N THR A 287 6.76 -21.49 21.18
CA THR A 287 5.41 -22.08 21.14
C THR A 287 4.41 -21.04 20.65
N ASN A 288 4.47 -19.83 21.21
CA ASN A 288 3.47 -18.79 21.02
C ASN A 288 3.84 -17.75 19.96
N PHE A 289 5.12 -17.41 19.83
CA PHE A 289 5.54 -16.30 18.96
C PHE A 289 5.78 -16.73 17.53
N ARG A 290 5.36 -15.88 16.59
CA ARG A 290 5.60 -16.03 15.15
C ARG A 290 6.06 -14.71 14.58
N LEU A 291 6.86 -14.78 13.51
CA LEU A 291 7.23 -13.61 12.71
C LEU A 291 5.97 -12.91 12.19
N VAL A 292 5.93 -11.58 12.32
CA VAL A 292 4.86 -10.77 11.76
C VAL A 292 5.04 -10.72 10.24
N GLY A 293 4.05 -11.21 9.51
CA GLY A 293 4.06 -11.40 8.06
C GLY A 293 4.09 -12.88 7.65
N ASP A 294 4.55 -13.78 8.52
CA ASP A 294 4.61 -15.23 8.25
C ASP A 294 3.25 -15.92 8.48
N THR A 295 2.27 -15.52 7.66
CA THR A 295 0.90 -16.03 7.74
C THR A 295 0.79 -17.53 7.50
N ALA A 296 1.74 -18.12 6.76
CA ALA A 296 1.80 -19.56 6.52
C ALA A 296 2.02 -20.36 7.81
N ASN A 297 2.76 -19.79 8.78
CA ASN A 297 3.04 -20.42 10.08
C ASN A 297 2.27 -19.79 11.25
N GLY A 298 1.23 -19.00 10.95
CA GLY A 298 0.33 -18.41 11.95
C GLY A 298 0.74 -17.01 12.45
N GLY A 299 1.69 -16.36 11.78
CA GLY A 299 2.04 -14.95 12.00
C GLY A 299 0.93 -13.99 11.62
N LEU A 300 0.95 -12.79 12.23
CA LEU A 300 0.02 -11.71 11.91
C LEU A 300 0.23 -11.21 10.47
N MET A 301 -0.86 -10.89 9.79
CA MET A 301 -0.83 -10.41 8.41
C MET A 301 -0.40 -8.94 8.33
N VAL A 302 0.45 -8.60 7.36
CA VAL A 302 0.86 -7.22 7.04
C VAL A 302 0.67 -6.93 5.57
N THR A 303 0.35 -5.68 5.22
CA THR A 303 0.34 -5.18 3.84
C THR A 303 0.87 -3.75 3.74
N ASN A 304 1.41 -3.35 2.59
CA ASN A 304 1.94 -2.00 2.37
C ASN A 304 0.90 -1.01 1.81
N VAL A 305 -0.33 -1.46 1.55
CA VAL A 305 -1.46 -0.63 1.09
C VAL A 305 -2.58 -0.68 2.12
N PHE A 306 -3.30 0.43 2.31
CA PHE A 306 -4.46 0.40 3.20
C PHE A 306 -5.56 -0.47 2.55
N PRO A 307 -6.07 -1.51 3.23
CA PRO A 307 -7.15 -2.32 2.69
C PRO A 307 -8.46 -1.54 2.82
N GLU A 308 -8.91 -0.98 1.69
CA GLU A 308 -10.18 -0.27 1.58
C GLU A 308 -11.37 -1.12 2.06
N PRO A 309 -12.51 -0.53 2.47
CA PRO A 309 -13.65 -1.23 3.09
C PRO A 309 -14.18 -2.45 2.31
N ALA A 310 -14.06 -2.46 0.98
CA ALA A 310 -14.44 -3.61 0.14
C ALA A 310 -13.52 -4.84 0.38
N THR A 311 -12.26 -4.62 0.74
CA THR A 311 -11.26 -5.67 1.06
C THR A 311 -11.56 -6.36 2.39
N LEU A 312 -12.20 -5.66 3.33
CA LEU A 312 -12.62 -6.20 4.63
C LEU A 312 -13.69 -7.29 4.50
N SER A 313 -14.52 -7.22 3.45
CA SER A 313 -15.59 -8.20 3.20
C SER A 313 -15.04 -9.55 2.73
N LEU A 314 -13.88 -9.57 2.06
CA LEU A 314 -13.25 -10.80 1.57
C LEU A 314 -12.44 -11.53 2.67
N LEU A 315 -11.91 -10.80 3.65
CA LEU A 315 -11.20 -11.37 4.81
C LEU A 315 -12.13 -12.01 5.85
N ALA A 316 -13.41 -11.63 5.87
CA ALA A 316 -14.43 -12.23 6.74
C ALA A 316 -14.91 -13.62 6.28
N LEU A 317 -14.60 -14.03 5.04
CA LEU A 317 -14.82 -15.38 4.52
C LEU A 317 -13.47 -16.09 4.38
N GLY A 318 -13.07 -16.78 5.44
CA GLY A 318 -11.70 -17.27 5.64
C GLY A 318 -11.03 -18.02 4.48
N GLY A 319 -9.72 -17.82 4.40
CA GLY A 319 -8.76 -18.82 3.90
C GLY A 319 -8.52 -18.84 2.39
N LEU A 320 -7.23 -18.91 2.05
CA LEU A 320 -6.63 -19.31 0.77
C LEU A 320 -7.60 -19.49 -0.42
N SER A 321 -7.51 -18.59 -1.39
CA SER A 321 -8.03 -18.81 -2.73
C SER A 321 -7.09 -18.23 -3.78
N ILE A 322 -5.98 -18.92 -4.06
CA ILE A 322 -5.36 -18.82 -5.39
C ILE A 322 -6.36 -19.44 -6.37
N LEU A 323 -7.17 -18.60 -7.02
CA LEU A 323 -8.08 -19.04 -8.07
C LEU A 323 -7.44 -18.81 -9.45
N ALA A 324 -6.32 -19.50 -9.69
CA ALA A 324 -5.93 -19.85 -11.04
C ALA A 324 -6.86 -20.98 -11.52
N ARG A 325 -7.85 -20.68 -12.36
CA ARG A 325 -8.61 -21.73 -13.06
C ARG A 325 -8.50 -21.57 -14.57
N ARG A 326 -7.44 -22.18 -15.11
CA ARG A 326 -7.33 -22.52 -16.53
C ARG A 326 -8.48 -23.47 -16.89
N ARG A 327 -9.23 -23.21 -17.97
CA ARG A 327 -10.03 -24.25 -18.64
C ARG A 327 -9.57 -24.43 -20.08
N ARG A 328 -9.47 -25.71 -20.42
CA ARG A 328 -8.76 -26.33 -21.54
C ARG A 328 -9.33 -25.93 -22.90
N GLN A 329 -8.42 -25.83 -23.87
CA GLN A 329 -8.74 -25.91 -25.28
C GLN A 329 -9.44 -27.25 -25.60
N ARG A 330 -10.43 -27.18 -26.49
CA ARG A 330 -10.74 -28.26 -27.42
C ARG A 330 -10.00 -27.98 -28.71
#